data_AF-A0A2G8S2Z7-F1
#
_entry.id   AF-A0A2G8S2Z7-F1
#
_cell.length_a   1.000
_cell.length_b   1.000
_cell.length_c   1.000
_cell.angle_alpha   90.00
_cell.angle_beta   90.00
_cell.angle_gamma   90.00
#
_symmetry.space_group_name_H-M   'P 1'
#
loop_
_entity.id
_entity.type
_entity.pdbx_description
1 polymer ?
#
loop_
_entity_poly.entity_id
_entity_poly.type
_entity_poly.pdbx_seq_one_letter_code
_entity_poly.pdbx_strand_id
1 'polypeptide(L)'
;MRAKPFFVFQFEKPDPPKPDRKDGRNDARTELRNSFNNGLVRVTGRDEARIWYAIWRYALWVVDRYGFKFNDGGWPSDIPFRDLNRIPGGTHVFRRLQSRWDSGLLWLVRASEEDKRNARRDPRLLIPNTSQRAAALGTAIPRAPSRKLVHCITDLASRFQLDTPDSSATTGVVLHPATMRPHFTFSVLPGGAPAPNASGARPLERAQRSDINKSRKRPITNPEGRELRHPKRGPMTTKFVVEAEGIAGDEVGEAIESGRIVLTDEILTDCVDVPREAGGSRSRRLGVEEWFSSSDIEPEDDIEMADEWDAELRAERLRY
;
A
#
# COMPACT_ATOMS: atom_id res chain seq x y z
N MET A 1 44.59 -67.80 3.05
CA MET A 1 44.60 -66.33 2.88
C MET A 1 43.28 -65.92 2.24
N ARG A 2 42.36 -65.26 2.98
CA ARG A 2 41.07 -64.82 2.44
C ARG A 2 41.21 -63.41 1.89
N ALA A 3 40.94 -63.23 0.59
CA ALA A 3 40.95 -61.94 -0.07
C ALA A 3 39.84 -61.05 0.50
N LYS A 4 40.19 -59.80 0.87
CA LYS A 4 39.23 -58.81 1.36
C LYS A 4 38.41 -58.27 0.18
N PRO A 5 37.08 -58.17 0.29
CA PRO A 5 36.26 -57.59 -0.75
C PRO A 5 36.54 -56.08 -0.85
N PHE A 6 36.82 -55.64 -2.08
CA PHE A 6 37.00 -54.24 -2.43
C PHE A 6 35.61 -53.62 -2.57
N PHE A 7 35.16 -52.88 -1.55
CA PHE A 7 33.93 -52.09 -1.64
C PHE A 7 34.22 -50.82 -2.44
N VAL A 8 33.75 -50.79 -3.68
CA VAL A 8 33.74 -49.58 -4.51
C VAL A 8 32.57 -48.73 -4.06
N PHE A 9 32.86 -47.69 -3.26
CA PHE A 9 31.88 -46.66 -2.93
C PHE A 9 31.65 -45.80 -4.18
N GLN A 10 30.54 -46.05 -4.87
CA GLN A 10 30.03 -45.10 -5.84
C GLN A 10 29.48 -43.90 -5.07
N PHE A 11 30.22 -42.79 -5.10
CA PHE A 11 29.68 -41.50 -4.67
C PHE A 11 28.60 -41.09 -5.67
N GLU A 12 27.34 -41.25 -5.29
CA GLU A 12 26.23 -40.61 -5.98
C GLU A 12 26.52 -39.10 -6.00
N LYS A 13 26.63 -38.52 -7.20
CA LYS A 13 26.80 -37.07 -7.34
C LYS A 13 25.58 -36.42 -6.69
N PRO A 14 25.75 -35.50 -5.73
CA PRO A 14 24.63 -34.81 -5.11
C PRO A 14 23.81 -34.14 -6.22
N ASP A 15 22.49 -34.30 -6.16
CA ASP A 15 21.59 -33.67 -7.12
C ASP A 15 21.93 -32.17 -7.22
N PRO A 16 22.05 -31.62 -8.44
CA PRO A 16 22.31 -30.20 -8.59
C PRO A 16 21.23 -29.42 -7.82
N PRO A 17 21.61 -28.39 -7.04
CA PRO A 17 20.65 -27.62 -6.28
C PRO A 17 19.58 -27.15 -7.25
N LYS A 18 18.31 -27.48 -6.94
CA LYS A 18 17.17 -27.01 -7.74
C LYS A 18 17.36 -25.52 -7.93
N PRO A 19 17.36 -25.00 -9.17
CA PRO A 19 17.52 -23.58 -9.39
C PRO A 19 16.44 -22.92 -8.55
N ASP A 20 16.88 -22.14 -7.57
CA ASP A 20 15.98 -21.40 -6.71
C ASP A 20 15.04 -20.68 -7.67
N ARG A 21 13.74 -20.99 -7.61
CA ARG A 21 12.75 -20.32 -8.44
C ARG A 21 12.69 -18.91 -7.90
N LYS A 22 13.68 -18.09 -8.28
CA LYS A 22 13.73 -16.69 -7.95
C LYS A 22 12.46 -16.12 -8.50
N ASP A 23 11.57 -15.73 -7.61
CA ASP A 23 10.39 -14.98 -7.97
C ASP A 23 10.90 -13.71 -8.64
N GLY A 24 11.05 -13.72 -9.97
CA GLY A 24 11.65 -12.61 -10.71
C GLY A 24 10.91 -11.29 -10.48
N ARG A 25 9.68 -11.37 -9.93
CA ARG A 25 8.92 -10.25 -9.39
C ARG A 25 9.52 -9.65 -8.11
N ASN A 26 9.90 -10.48 -7.14
CA ASN A 26 10.53 -10.03 -5.89
C ASN A 26 11.89 -9.41 -6.17
N ASP A 27 12.68 -9.99 -7.09
CA ASP A 27 13.97 -9.45 -7.49
C ASP A 27 13.83 -8.07 -8.14
N ALA A 28 12.97 -7.95 -9.17
CA ALA A 28 12.71 -6.66 -9.82
C ALA A 28 12.14 -5.60 -8.85
N ARG A 29 11.35 -6.02 -7.86
CA ARG A 29 10.85 -5.10 -6.82
C ARG A 29 11.98 -4.61 -5.92
N THR A 30 12.87 -5.50 -5.50
CA THR A 30 14.02 -5.17 -4.64
C THR A 30 14.98 -4.23 -5.39
N GLU A 31 15.27 -4.53 -6.65
CA GLU A 31 16.09 -3.69 -7.52
C GLU A 31 15.50 -2.28 -7.67
N LEU A 32 14.19 -2.18 -7.92
CA LEU A 32 13.49 -0.89 -8.00
C LEU A 32 13.58 -0.10 -6.69
N ARG A 33 13.37 -0.76 -5.54
CA ARG A 33 13.50 -0.11 -4.22
C ARG A 33 14.90 0.42 -3.99
N ASN A 34 15.92 -0.38 -4.32
CA ASN A 34 17.31 0.02 -4.16
C ASN A 34 17.65 1.20 -5.05
N SER A 35 17.21 1.19 -6.31
CA SER A 35 17.42 2.30 -7.25
C SER A 35 16.81 3.60 -6.75
N PHE A 36 15.56 3.56 -6.28
CA PHE A 36 14.85 4.71 -5.73
C PHE A 36 15.50 5.24 -4.44
N ASN A 37 15.80 4.34 -3.50
CA ASN A 37 16.45 4.73 -2.24
C ASN A 37 17.84 5.33 -2.51
N ASN A 38 18.66 4.70 -3.35
CA ASN A 38 19.97 5.25 -3.73
C ASN A 38 19.83 6.62 -4.41
N GLY A 39 18.81 6.80 -5.24
CA GLY A 39 18.45 8.11 -5.81
C GLY A 39 18.18 9.15 -4.74
N LEU A 40 17.36 8.80 -3.74
CA LEU A 40 17.03 9.69 -2.63
C LEU A 40 18.25 10.00 -1.75
N VAL A 41 19.05 8.99 -1.41
CA VAL A 41 20.32 9.14 -0.66
C VAL A 41 21.25 10.10 -1.38
N ARG A 42 21.39 9.96 -2.71
CA ARG A 42 22.26 10.84 -3.51
C ARG A 42 21.80 12.30 -3.50
N VAL A 43 20.49 12.57 -3.56
CA VAL A 43 19.98 13.96 -3.60
C VAL A 43 19.86 14.58 -2.21
N THR A 44 19.66 13.77 -1.16
CA THR A 44 19.53 14.25 0.23
C THR A 44 20.87 14.30 0.97
N GLY A 45 21.85 13.49 0.56
CA GLY A 45 23.11 13.29 1.29
C GLY A 45 22.95 12.47 2.58
N ARG A 46 21.79 11.85 2.81
CA ARG A 46 21.53 11.02 4.00
C ARG A 46 21.50 9.55 3.62
N ASP A 47 22.36 8.75 4.23
CA ASP A 47 22.51 7.31 4.01
C ASP A 47 21.27 6.50 4.44
N GLU A 48 20.56 6.96 5.47
CA GLU A 48 19.31 6.36 5.96
C GLU A 48 18.06 6.69 5.11
N ALA A 49 18.20 7.52 4.07
CA ALA A 49 17.06 8.00 3.31
C ALA A 49 16.38 6.87 2.51
N ARG A 50 15.10 6.63 2.81
CA ARG A 50 14.28 5.60 2.15
C ARG A 50 12.98 6.17 1.61
N ILE A 51 12.59 5.74 0.41
CA ILE A 51 11.31 6.08 -0.19
C ILE A 51 10.22 5.17 0.36
N TRP A 52 9.21 5.82 0.94
CA TRP A 52 7.99 5.16 1.37
C TRP A 52 6.92 5.25 0.28
N TYR A 53 6.20 4.15 0.05
CA TYR A 53 5.20 4.05 -1.04
C TYR A 53 3.75 4.15 -0.55
N ALA A 54 3.52 4.11 0.76
CA ALA A 54 2.22 4.41 1.33
C ALA A 54 2.01 5.93 1.28
N ILE A 55 0.88 6.39 0.76
CA ILE A 55 0.60 7.82 0.49
C ILE A 55 0.94 8.72 1.69
N TRP A 56 0.49 8.31 2.88
CA TRP A 56 0.70 9.09 4.11
C TRP A 56 2.18 9.15 4.52
N ARG A 57 2.89 8.01 4.48
CA ARG A 57 4.33 7.97 4.77
C ARG A 57 5.15 8.66 3.70
N TYR A 58 4.76 8.57 2.45
CA TYR A 58 5.41 9.28 1.35
C TYR A 58 5.35 10.80 1.57
N ALA A 59 4.15 11.33 1.85
CA ALA A 59 3.97 12.76 2.10
C ALA A 59 4.80 13.25 3.29
N LEU A 60 4.71 12.58 4.44
CA LEU A 60 5.42 13.03 5.64
C LEU A 60 6.94 12.85 5.54
N TRP A 61 7.41 11.69 5.09
CA TRP A 61 8.83 11.39 5.13
C TRP A 61 9.57 11.90 3.90
N VAL A 62 9.03 11.67 2.72
CA VAL A 62 9.72 12.03 1.46
C VAL A 62 9.53 13.50 1.15
N VAL A 63 8.29 14.00 1.23
CA VAL A 63 7.99 15.38 0.85
C VAL A 63 8.28 16.36 1.98
N ASP A 64 7.74 16.16 3.18
CA ASP A 64 7.92 17.11 4.29
C ASP A 64 9.32 17.01 4.93
N ARG A 65 9.73 15.82 5.38
CA ARG A 65 11.03 15.63 6.07
C ARG A 65 12.24 15.74 5.14
N TYR A 66 12.24 15.05 4.00
CA TYR A 66 13.39 15.11 3.07
C TYR A 66 13.31 16.26 2.06
N GLY A 67 12.12 16.81 1.78
CA GLY A 67 11.99 17.95 0.86
C GLY A 67 12.02 17.58 -0.62
N PHE A 68 11.66 16.35 -0.98
CA PHE A 68 11.66 15.88 -2.38
C PHE A 68 10.33 15.21 -2.75
N LYS A 69 9.95 15.28 -4.03
CA LYS A 69 8.81 14.55 -4.61
C LYS A 69 9.18 14.00 -5.98
N PHE A 70 8.49 12.96 -6.43
CA PHE A 70 8.57 12.56 -7.84
C PHE A 70 8.07 13.68 -8.76
N ASN A 71 8.70 13.82 -9.94
CA ASN A 71 8.28 14.78 -10.96
C ASN A 71 6.84 14.53 -11.44
N ASP A 72 6.10 15.61 -11.70
CA ASP A 72 4.74 15.53 -12.26
C ASP A 72 4.78 14.86 -13.65
N GLY A 73 4.03 13.76 -13.81
CA GLY A 73 3.96 12.99 -15.06
C GLY A 73 5.02 11.89 -15.23
N GLY A 74 6.05 11.84 -14.39
CA GLY A 74 7.04 10.76 -14.43
C GLY A 74 6.44 9.42 -14.04
N TRP A 75 5.54 9.43 -13.05
CA TRP A 75 4.83 8.23 -12.61
C TRP A 75 3.72 7.85 -13.61
N PRO A 76 3.73 6.63 -14.19
CA PRO A 76 2.72 6.19 -15.14
C PRO A 76 1.30 6.26 -14.55
N SER A 77 0.35 6.84 -15.27
CA SER A 77 -1.05 6.96 -14.83
C SER A 77 -1.76 5.62 -14.66
N ASP A 78 -1.35 4.61 -15.42
CA ASP A 78 -1.89 3.24 -15.36
C ASP A 78 -1.36 2.42 -14.16
N ILE A 79 -0.23 2.84 -13.56
CA ILE A 79 0.37 2.15 -12.43
C ILE A 79 0.00 2.88 -11.15
N PRO A 80 -0.79 2.28 -10.25
CA PRO A 80 -1.22 2.95 -9.04
C PRO A 80 -0.05 3.18 -8.07
N PHE A 81 0.03 4.38 -7.50
CA PHE A 81 0.99 4.71 -6.44
C PHE A 81 0.47 4.14 -5.10
N ARG A 82 1.03 3.00 -4.72
CA ARG A 82 0.75 2.27 -3.47
C ARG A 82 1.98 1.44 -3.10
N ASP A 83 1.93 0.75 -1.97
CA ASP A 83 2.97 -0.23 -1.62
C ASP A 83 3.25 -1.17 -2.80
N LEU A 84 4.53 -1.28 -3.19
CA LEU A 84 4.97 -2.09 -4.32
C LEU A 84 4.49 -3.54 -4.23
N ASN A 85 4.32 -4.08 -3.02
CA ASN A 85 3.79 -5.43 -2.81
C ASN A 85 2.34 -5.60 -3.30
N ARG A 86 1.57 -4.50 -3.32
CA ARG A 86 0.14 -4.47 -3.66
C ARG A 86 -0.13 -3.98 -5.08
N ILE A 87 0.91 -3.64 -5.84
CA ILE A 87 0.77 -3.21 -7.24
C ILE A 87 0.43 -4.44 -8.09
N PRO A 88 -0.71 -4.45 -8.82
CA PRO A 88 -1.03 -5.51 -9.76
C PRO A 88 -0.09 -5.47 -10.97
N GLY A 89 0.09 -6.59 -11.68
CA GLY A 89 0.83 -6.61 -12.96
C GLY A 89 2.23 -7.24 -12.96
N GLY A 90 2.47 -8.27 -12.15
CA GLY A 90 3.67 -9.12 -12.28
C GLY A 90 5.00 -8.34 -12.27
N THR A 91 6.01 -8.86 -12.98
CA THR A 91 7.37 -8.27 -13.03
C THR A 91 7.49 -7.09 -13.99
N HIS A 92 6.66 -7.03 -15.05
CA HIS A 92 6.78 -6.03 -16.10
C HIS A 92 6.47 -4.61 -15.60
N VAL A 93 5.56 -4.46 -14.64
CA VAL A 93 5.25 -3.16 -14.03
C VAL A 93 6.48 -2.55 -13.35
N PHE A 94 7.24 -3.35 -12.58
CA PHE A 94 8.45 -2.87 -11.92
C PHE A 94 9.56 -2.54 -12.92
N ARG A 95 9.75 -3.38 -13.95
CA ARG A 95 10.72 -3.10 -15.02
C ARG A 95 10.38 -1.83 -15.80
N ARG A 96 9.10 -1.52 -16.00
CA ARG A 96 8.67 -0.28 -16.65
C ARG A 96 8.95 0.95 -15.78
N LEU A 97 8.72 0.86 -14.47
CA LEU A 97 9.10 1.93 -13.53
C LEU A 97 10.62 2.13 -13.50
N GLN A 98 11.39 1.04 -13.46
CA GLN A 98 12.85 1.07 -13.53
C GLN A 98 13.34 1.71 -14.82
N SER A 99 12.81 1.29 -15.97
CA SER A 99 13.18 1.87 -17.28
C SER A 99 12.88 3.38 -17.36
N ARG A 100 11.79 3.86 -16.77
CA ARG A 100 11.50 5.31 -16.68
C ARG A 100 12.46 6.04 -15.76
N TRP A 101 12.90 5.40 -14.68
CA TRP A 101 13.91 5.96 -13.79
C TRP A 101 15.26 6.06 -14.47
N ASP A 102 15.71 4.99 -15.12
CA ASP A 102 17.01 4.92 -15.79
C ASP A 102 17.09 5.86 -17.00
N SER A 103 15.97 6.04 -17.71
CA SER A 103 15.86 7.02 -18.81
C SER A 103 15.75 8.47 -18.34
N GLY A 104 15.61 8.70 -17.03
CA GLY A 104 15.37 10.03 -16.49
C GLY A 104 14.02 10.61 -16.91
N LEU A 105 13.00 9.78 -17.16
CA LEU A 105 11.60 10.20 -17.29
C LEU A 105 10.89 10.28 -15.93
N LEU A 106 11.37 9.49 -14.97
CA LEU A 106 10.96 9.51 -13.57
C LEU A 106 12.18 9.91 -12.74
N TRP A 107 12.10 11.03 -12.02
CA TRP A 107 13.17 11.49 -11.13
C TRP A 107 12.61 12.26 -9.94
N LEU A 108 13.46 12.54 -8.96
CA LEU A 108 13.12 13.33 -7.78
C LEU A 108 13.36 14.82 -8.03
N VAL A 109 12.36 15.63 -7.69
CA VAL A 109 12.36 17.10 -7.78
C VAL A 109 12.24 17.65 -6.36
N ARG A 110 12.89 18.79 -6.11
CA ARG A 110 12.76 19.50 -4.82
C ARG A 110 11.30 19.89 -4.60
N ALA A 111 10.75 19.52 -3.45
CA ALA A 111 9.38 19.86 -3.08
C ALA A 111 9.26 21.35 -2.78
N SER A 112 8.18 21.97 -3.26
CA SER A 112 7.85 23.36 -2.91
C SER A 112 7.37 23.45 -1.46
N GLU A 113 7.42 24.65 -0.86
CA GLU A 113 6.86 24.87 0.48
C GLU A 113 5.34 24.63 0.51
N GLU A 114 4.65 24.84 -0.62
CA GLU A 114 3.25 24.47 -0.76
C GLU A 114 3.05 22.95 -0.72
N ASP A 115 3.91 22.18 -1.40
CA ASP A 115 3.87 20.72 -1.33
C ASP A 115 4.08 20.23 0.11
N LYS A 116 5.01 20.84 0.87
CA LYS A 116 5.24 20.50 2.28
C LYS A 116 4.03 20.82 3.16
N ARG A 117 3.39 21.98 2.97
CA ARG A 117 2.14 22.31 3.67
C ARG A 117 1.03 21.34 3.32
N ASN A 118 0.91 20.97 2.04
CA ASN A 118 -0.05 19.97 1.58
C ASN A 118 0.26 18.58 2.14
N ALA A 119 1.54 18.24 2.36
CA ALA A 119 1.91 16.97 3.00
C ALA A 119 1.36 16.85 4.42
N ARG A 120 1.32 17.96 5.16
CA ARG A 120 0.77 17.99 6.52
C ARG A 120 -0.76 18.04 6.52
N ARG A 121 -1.33 18.79 5.57
CA ARG A 121 -2.79 19.03 5.50
C ARG A 121 -3.56 17.90 4.81
N ASP A 122 -3.20 17.57 3.58
CA ASP A 122 -3.81 16.49 2.81
C ASP A 122 -2.77 15.76 1.92
N PRO A 123 -2.20 14.65 2.42
CA PRO A 123 -1.27 13.79 1.70
C PRO A 123 -1.77 13.30 0.34
N ARG A 124 -3.08 13.26 0.09
CA ARG A 124 -3.62 12.76 -1.19
C ARG A 124 -3.32 13.70 -2.36
N LEU A 125 -3.04 14.97 -2.09
CA LEU A 125 -2.64 15.95 -3.11
C LEU A 125 -1.25 15.67 -3.68
N LEU A 126 -0.43 14.90 -2.96
CA LEU A 126 0.95 14.60 -3.32
C LEU A 126 1.13 13.25 -4.00
N ILE A 127 0.03 12.59 -4.39
CA ILE A 127 0.10 11.32 -5.10
C ILE A 127 0.78 11.57 -6.47
N PRO A 128 1.92 10.91 -6.78
CA PRO A 128 2.62 11.10 -8.05
C PRO A 128 1.81 10.67 -9.26
N ASN A 129 0.93 9.68 -9.11
CA ASN A 129 0.02 9.26 -10.16
C ASN A 129 -1.08 10.32 -10.34
N THR A 130 -1.06 11.00 -11.49
CA THR A 130 -2.00 12.08 -11.83
C THR A 130 -3.45 11.62 -11.87
N SER A 131 -3.73 10.43 -12.41
CA SER A 131 -5.09 9.88 -12.46
C SER A 131 -5.63 9.56 -11.08
N GLN A 132 -4.80 9.01 -10.18
CA GLN A 132 -5.20 8.77 -8.79
C GLN A 132 -5.37 10.07 -7.99
N ARG A 133 -4.50 11.05 -8.23
CA ARG A 133 -4.62 12.39 -7.63
C ARG A 133 -5.91 13.08 -8.09
N ALA A 134 -6.21 13.04 -9.38
CA ALA A 134 -7.46 13.54 -9.95
C ALA A 134 -8.67 12.80 -9.38
N ALA A 135 -8.61 11.48 -9.21
CA ALA A 135 -9.69 10.71 -8.58
C ALA A 135 -9.89 11.06 -7.10
N ALA A 136 -8.82 11.30 -6.35
CA ALA A 136 -8.89 11.71 -4.94
C ALA A 136 -9.49 13.11 -4.77
N LEU A 137 -9.14 14.04 -5.68
CA LEU A 137 -9.70 15.39 -5.75
C LEU A 137 -11.15 15.39 -6.28
N GLY A 138 -11.41 14.51 -7.25
CA GLY A 138 -12.66 14.39 -7.99
C GLY A 138 -13.74 13.54 -7.33
N THR A 139 -13.52 13.01 -6.13
CA THR A 139 -14.60 12.49 -5.26
C THR A 139 -15.43 13.60 -4.59
N ALA A 140 -15.59 14.72 -5.28
CA ALA A 140 -16.78 15.56 -5.25
C ALA A 140 -17.50 15.58 -6.61
N ILE A 141 -17.37 14.53 -7.45
CA ILE A 141 -18.50 14.17 -8.31
C ILE A 141 -19.60 13.76 -7.34
N PRO A 142 -20.70 14.51 -7.19
CA PRO A 142 -21.84 14.00 -6.47
C PRO A 142 -22.15 12.66 -7.14
N ARG A 143 -21.95 11.55 -6.41
CA ARG A 143 -22.72 10.35 -6.72
C ARG A 143 -24.13 10.86 -6.87
N ALA A 144 -24.71 10.72 -8.08
CA ALA A 144 -26.04 11.21 -8.38
C ALA A 144 -26.89 10.97 -7.13
N PRO A 145 -27.47 12.02 -6.53
CA PRO A 145 -28.14 11.87 -5.26
C PRO A 145 -29.09 10.70 -5.43
N SER A 146 -29.03 9.71 -4.54
CA SER A 146 -30.16 8.81 -4.41
C SER A 146 -31.37 9.73 -4.32
N ARG A 147 -32.38 9.48 -5.16
CA ARG A 147 -33.50 10.36 -5.60
C ARG A 147 -34.31 11.08 -4.49
N LYS A 148 -33.89 11.05 -3.22
CA LYS A 148 -34.60 11.54 -2.05
C LYS A 148 -34.17 12.91 -1.51
N LEU A 149 -33.28 13.67 -2.14
CA LEU A 149 -32.81 14.94 -1.57
C LEU A 149 -32.59 16.07 -2.59
N VAL A 150 -33.52 16.25 -3.55
CA VAL A 150 -33.45 17.33 -4.55
C VAL A 150 -34.20 18.61 -4.14
N HIS A 151 -34.83 18.68 -2.96
CA HIS A 151 -35.68 19.84 -2.63
C HIS A 151 -35.14 20.89 -1.65
N CYS A 152 -33.88 20.84 -1.20
CA CYS A 152 -33.41 21.79 -0.16
C CYS A 152 -32.16 22.62 -0.49
N ILE A 153 -31.60 22.57 -1.70
CA ILE A 153 -30.32 23.28 -2.00
C ILE A 153 -30.51 24.62 -2.73
N THR A 154 -31.71 24.97 -3.21
CA THR A 154 -31.91 26.24 -3.96
C THR A 154 -32.13 27.49 -3.10
N ASP A 155 -32.05 27.43 -1.76
CA ASP A 155 -32.40 28.58 -0.89
C ASP A 155 -31.21 29.24 -0.16
N LEU A 156 -29.99 28.69 -0.23
CA LEU A 156 -28.84 29.25 0.51
C LEU A 156 -27.91 30.17 -0.30
N ALA A 157 -28.01 30.21 -1.63
CA ALA A 157 -27.11 30.98 -2.48
C ALA A 157 -27.40 32.50 -2.50
N SER A 158 -28.51 32.96 -1.92
CA SER A 158 -28.91 34.38 -1.93
C SER A 158 -28.50 35.19 -0.70
N ARG A 159 -27.76 34.64 0.27
CA ARG A 159 -27.51 35.34 1.57
C ARG A 159 -26.07 35.76 1.88
N PHE A 160 -25.08 35.45 1.05
CA PHE A 160 -23.71 35.87 1.31
C PHE A 160 -23.12 36.63 0.11
N GLN A 161 -23.35 37.95 0.10
CA GLN A 161 -22.44 38.89 -0.55
C GLN A 161 -21.20 38.99 0.36
N LEU A 162 -20.10 38.39 -0.06
CA LEU A 162 -18.79 38.57 0.57
C LEU A 162 -17.97 39.52 -0.30
N ASP A 163 -17.63 40.65 0.29
CA ASP A 163 -16.73 41.65 -0.24
C ASP A 163 -15.32 41.05 -0.45
N THR A 164 -14.76 41.29 -1.63
CA THR A 164 -13.35 41.04 -1.97
C THR A 164 -12.45 42.08 -1.33
N PRO A 165 -11.44 41.70 -0.50
CA PRO A 165 -10.42 42.63 -0.07
C PRO A 165 -9.30 42.78 -1.10
N ASP A 166 -8.86 44.03 -1.25
CA ASP A 166 -7.88 44.53 -2.20
C ASP A 166 -6.47 43.96 -2.05
N SER A 167 -5.86 43.84 -3.22
CA SER A 167 -4.46 43.49 -3.50
C SER A 167 -3.48 44.49 -2.89
N SER A 168 -2.77 44.12 -1.81
CA SER A 168 -1.59 44.84 -1.33
C SER A 168 -0.29 44.12 -1.74
N ALA A 169 0.52 44.83 -2.53
CA ALA A 169 1.81 44.41 -3.05
C ALA A 169 2.81 44.00 -1.96
N THR A 170 3.40 42.81 -2.11
CA THR A 170 4.52 42.34 -1.29
C THR A 170 5.82 42.55 -2.06
N THR A 171 6.65 43.48 -1.58
CA THR A 171 7.99 43.77 -2.12
C THR A 171 8.97 42.69 -1.65
N GLY A 172 9.43 41.84 -2.58
CA GLY A 172 10.42 40.81 -2.32
C GLY A 172 11.86 41.35 -2.34
N VAL A 173 12.61 41.13 -1.27
CA VAL A 173 14.04 41.43 -1.17
C VAL A 173 14.86 40.23 -1.65
N VAL A 174 15.65 40.42 -2.71
CA VAL A 174 16.55 39.41 -3.29
C VAL A 174 17.89 39.43 -2.53
N LEU A 175 18.25 38.32 -1.88
CA LEU A 175 19.56 38.15 -1.25
C LEU A 175 20.58 37.57 -2.24
N HIS A 176 21.70 38.25 -2.38
CA HIS A 176 22.78 37.94 -3.33
C HIS A 176 23.67 36.78 -2.83
N PRO A 177 24.03 35.80 -3.67
CA PRO A 177 24.72 34.56 -3.27
C PRO A 177 26.14 34.73 -2.71
N ALA A 178 26.72 35.93 -2.77
CA ALA A 178 28.08 36.21 -2.28
C ALA A 178 28.19 36.35 -0.74
N THR A 179 27.07 36.39 -0.01
CA THR A 179 27.08 36.54 1.46
C THR A 179 27.08 35.22 2.22
N MET A 180 26.94 34.07 1.54
CA MET A 180 27.02 32.75 2.18
C MET A 180 28.46 32.22 2.14
N ARG A 181 29.25 32.53 3.18
CA ARG A 181 30.54 31.87 3.42
C ARG A 181 30.34 30.58 4.23
N PRO A 182 30.73 29.40 3.73
CA PRO A 182 30.64 28.15 4.48
C PRO A 182 31.86 28.01 5.41
N HIS A 183 31.62 28.08 6.73
CA HIS A 183 32.57 27.63 7.74
C HIS A 183 32.16 26.22 8.19
N PHE A 184 32.68 25.19 7.53
CA PHE A 184 32.60 23.81 8.02
C PHE A 184 33.95 23.12 7.86
N THR A 185 34.75 23.16 8.92
CA THR A 185 35.91 22.28 9.12
C THR A 185 35.40 20.99 9.77
N PHE A 186 35.31 19.91 9.00
CA PHE A 186 35.00 18.59 9.52
C PHE A 186 36.31 17.89 9.90
N SER A 187 36.57 17.77 11.20
CA SER A 187 37.71 17.00 11.72
C SER A 187 37.43 15.50 11.56
N VAL A 188 38.14 14.86 10.64
CA VAL A 188 38.14 13.41 10.43
C VAL A 188 38.97 12.76 11.54
N LEU A 189 38.30 12.05 12.45
CA LEU A 189 38.96 11.13 13.39
C LEU A 189 39.29 9.82 12.66
N PRO A 190 40.54 9.30 12.75
CA PRO A 190 40.90 8.04 12.14
C PRO A 190 40.63 6.87 13.11
N GLY A 191 40.07 5.78 12.57
CA GLY A 191 40.44 4.42 12.95
C GLY A 191 39.73 3.79 14.16
N GLY A 192 38.68 3.03 13.87
CA GLY A 192 38.20 1.95 14.73
C GLY A 192 37.78 0.76 13.87
N ALA A 193 38.70 -0.17 13.61
CA ALA A 193 38.40 -1.40 12.89
C ALA A 193 37.54 -2.32 13.78
N PRO A 194 36.45 -2.90 13.27
CA PRO A 194 35.66 -3.87 14.04
C PRO A 194 36.49 -5.13 14.29
N ALA A 195 36.52 -5.56 15.56
CA ALA A 195 37.25 -6.73 15.99
C ALA A 195 36.78 -7.98 15.22
N PRO A 196 37.70 -8.87 14.80
CA PRO A 196 37.34 -10.14 14.20
C PRO A 196 36.63 -11.02 15.24
N ASN A 197 35.40 -11.42 14.94
CA ASN A 197 34.62 -12.34 15.76
C ASN A 197 35.34 -13.69 15.88
N ALA A 198 36.12 -13.83 16.95
CA ALA A 198 36.78 -15.05 17.35
C ALA A 198 35.80 -15.95 18.12
N SER A 199 35.01 -16.74 17.41
CA SER A 199 34.41 -17.93 17.99
C SER A 199 34.16 -18.97 16.89
N GLY A 200 35.06 -19.96 16.83
CA GLY A 200 34.96 -21.15 15.97
C GLY A 200 33.82 -22.10 16.34
N ALA A 201 32.68 -21.57 16.76
CA ALA A 201 31.48 -22.36 16.98
C ALA A 201 30.94 -22.78 15.60
N ARG A 202 31.08 -24.07 15.28
CA ARG A 202 30.47 -24.66 14.09
C ARG A 202 28.98 -24.30 14.09
N PRO A 203 28.41 -23.83 12.96
CA PRO A 203 26.99 -23.58 12.87
C PRO A 203 26.23 -24.83 13.35
N LEU A 204 25.49 -24.69 14.45
CA LEU A 204 24.62 -25.76 14.92
C LEU A 204 23.59 -26.01 13.82
N GLU A 205 23.59 -27.22 13.25
CA GLU A 205 22.58 -27.64 12.29
C GLU A 205 21.21 -27.42 12.93
N ARG A 206 20.44 -26.48 12.37
CA ARG A 206 19.07 -26.26 12.81
C ARG A 206 18.28 -27.51 12.45
N ALA A 207 18.01 -28.35 13.44
CA ALA A 207 17.12 -29.49 13.28
C ALA A 207 15.71 -28.97 12.96
N GLN A 208 15.40 -28.87 11.67
CA GLN A 208 14.05 -28.58 11.21
C GLN A 208 13.13 -29.70 11.70
N ARG A 209 12.00 -29.33 12.30
CA ARG A 209 11.03 -30.32 12.78
C ARG A 209 10.58 -31.23 11.64
N SER A 210 10.59 -32.54 11.86
CA SER A 210 10.26 -33.56 10.85
C SER A 210 8.79 -33.55 10.38
N ASP A 211 7.95 -32.69 10.97
CA ASP A 211 6.56 -32.45 10.58
C ASP A 211 6.35 -31.19 9.73
N ILE A 212 7.38 -30.35 9.55
CA ILE A 212 7.34 -29.24 8.60
C ILE A 212 7.16 -29.83 7.19
N ASN A 213 6.15 -29.33 6.47
CA ASN A 213 5.71 -29.78 5.14
C ASN A 213 4.88 -31.08 5.05
N LYS A 214 4.57 -31.76 6.16
CA LYS A 214 3.61 -32.89 6.10
C LYS A 214 2.18 -32.37 6.07
N SER A 215 1.38 -32.84 5.10
CA SER A 215 -0.05 -32.51 5.03
C SER A 215 -0.75 -33.07 6.27
N ARG A 216 -1.17 -32.19 7.18
CA ARG A 216 -1.95 -32.59 8.35
C ARG A 216 -3.35 -32.97 7.89
N LYS A 217 -3.78 -34.22 8.11
CA LYS A 217 -5.19 -34.63 7.91
C LYS A 217 -6.05 -33.82 8.89
N ARG A 218 -6.81 -32.86 8.37
CA ARG A 218 -7.83 -32.15 9.15
C ARG A 218 -9.11 -33.00 9.14
N PRO A 219 -9.71 -33.34 10.29
CA PRO A 219 -11.00 -34.00 10.32
C PRO A 219 -12.02 -33.17 9.55
N ILE A 220 -12.67 -33.78 8.54
CA ILE A 220 -13.73 -33.11 7.75
C ILE A 220 -14.97 -32.92 8.62
N THR A 221 -15.21 -33.88 9.50
CA THR A 221 -16.27 -33.90 10.49
C THR A 221 -15.66 -33.70 11.87
N ASN A 222 -16.37 -32.99 12.75
CA ASN A 222 -16.00 -32.92 14.16
C ASN A 222 -15.98 -34.35 14.73
N PRO A 223 -14.86 -34.86 15.25
CA PRO A 223 -14.79 -36.23 15.78
C PRO A 223 -15.77 -36.48 16.94
N GLU A 224 -16.24 -35.43 17.60
CA GLU A 224 -17.24 -35.49 18.68
C GLU A 224 -18.69 -35.45 18.16
N GLY A 225 -18.91 -35.44 16.84
CA GLY A 225 -20.25 -35.39 16.24
C GLY A 225 -21.01 -34.07 16.46
N ARG A 226 -20.40 -33.06 17.09
CA ARG A 226 -21.04 -31.75 17.31
C ARG A 226 -21.11 -30.95 16.01
N GLU A 227 -22.12 -30.09 15.91
CA GLU A 227 -22.30 -29.19 14.79
C GLU A 227 -21.04 -28.34 14.52
N LEU A 228 -20.76 -28.09 13.25
CA LEU A 228 -19.65 -27.21 12.85
C LEU A 228 -19.92 -25.80 13.36
N ARG A 229 -18.94 -25.22 14.08
CA ARG A 229 -19.01 -23.85 14.63
C ARG A 229 -19.41 -22.78 13.60
N HIS A 230 -19.08 -23.01 12.33
CA HIS A 230 -19.53 -22.18 11.22
C HIS A 230 -20.22 -23.07 10.18
N PRO A 231 -21.57 -23.01 10.07
CA PRO A 231 -22.27 -23.70 9.00
C PRO A 231 -21.77 -23.13 7.68
N LYS A 232 -21.24 -23.99 6.81
CA LYS A 232 -20.87 -23.60 5.45
C LYS A 232 -22.15 -23.31 4.69
N ARG A 233 -22.60 -22.06 4.69
CA ARG A 233 -23.59 -21.58 3.74
C ARG A 233 -22.94 -21.69 2.38
N GLY A 234 -23.40 -22.66 1.58
CA GLY A 234 -22.98 -22.80 0.19
C GLY A 234 -23.26 -21.50 -0.59
N PRO A 235 -22.82 -21.42 -1.86
CA PRO A 235 -23.09 -20.28 -2.71
C PRO A 235 -24.59 -19.95 -2.70
N MET A 236 -24.94 -18.76 -2.20
CA MET A 236 -26.32 -18.27 -2.07
C MET A 236 -26.85 -17.61 -3.34
N THR A 237 -26.10 -17.70 -4.44
CA THR A 237 -26.53 -17.14 -5.72
C THR A 237 -27.74 -17.88 -6.21
N THR A 238 -28.85 -17.16 -6.41
CA THR A 238 -30.02 -17.64 -7.12
C THR A 238 -29.60 -18.19 -8.47
N LYS A 239 -30.09 -19.39 -8.83
CA LYS A 239 -29.85 -19.98 -10.14
C LYS A 239 -30.60 -19.14 -11.17
N PHE A 240 -29.88 -18.30 -11.91
CA PHE A 240 -30.44 -17.64 -13.08
C PHE A 240 -30.43 -18.65 -14.24
N VAL A 241 -31.62 -19.05 -14.68
CA VAL A 241 -31.80 -19.73 -15.96
C VAL A 241 -31.95 -18.62 -16.98
N VAL A 242 -30.97 -18.46 -17.86
CA VAL A 242 -31.10 -17.58 -19.02
C VAL A 242 -31.89 -18.38 -20.04
N GLU A 243 -33.19 -18.12 -20.13
CA GLU A 243 -34.01 -18.60 -21.22
C GLU A 243 -33.55 -17.86 -22.49
N ALA A 244 -32.85 -18.58 -23.35
CA ALA A 244 -32.44 -18.07 -24.65
C ALA A 244 -33.67 -18.10 -25.57
N GLU A 245 -34.47 -17.05 -25.53
CA GLU A 245 -35.48 -16.82 -26.56
C GLU A 245 -34.77 -16.52 -27.89
N GLY A 246 -35.01 -17.37 -28.88
CA GLY A 246 -34.42 -17.29 -30.20
C GLY A 246 -34.88 -16.05 -30.95
N ILE A 247 -33.97 -15.10 -31.12
CA ILE A 247 -34.12 -14.01 -32.09
C ILE A 247 -33.61 -14.55 -33.43
N ALA A 248 -34.50 -15.22 -34.16
CA ALA A 248 -34.40 -15.36 -35.60
C ALA A 248 -35.29 -14.29 -36.23
N GLY A 249 -34.67 -13.31 -36.90
CA GLY A 249 -35.38 -12.22 -37.55
C GLY A 249 -34.41 -11.30 -38.26
N ASP A 250 -34.30 -11.53 -39.57
CA ASP A 250 -33.55 -10.75 -40.54
C ASP A 250 -33.96 -9.27 -40.61
N GLU A 251 -32.98 -8.43 -40.93
CA GLU A 251 -33.05 -7.15 -41.65
C GLU A 251 -34.14 -6.13 -41.29
N VAL A 252 -33.80 -5.00 -40.63
CA VAL A 252 -33.99 -3.63 -41.17
C VAL A 252 -33.16 -2.59 -40.38
N GLY A 253 -32.47 -1.69 -41.08
CA GLY A 253 -32.56 -0.24 -40.83
C GLY A 253 -31.79 0.37 -39.66
N GLU A 254 -30.59 0.88 -39.98
CA GLU A 254 -30.15 2.27 -39.79
C GLU A 254 -30.94 3.20 -38.82
N ALA A 255 -30.17 3.97 -38.03
CA ALA A 255 -30.54 5.08 -37.14
C ALA A 255 -30.72 4.76 -35.64
N ILE A 256 -29.61 4.82 -34.88
CA ILE A 256 -29.63 5.23 -33.46
C ILE A 256 -28.47 6.19 -33.19
N GLU A 257 -28.61 7.42 -33.68
CA GLU A 257 -27.92 8.59 -33.13
C GLU A 257 -28.91 9.30 -32.20
N SER A 258 -28.98 8.86 -30.93
CA SER A 258 -29.50 9.62 -29.78
C SER A 258 -29.70 8.71 -28.57
N GLY A 259 -28.61 8.46 -27.83
CA GLY A 259 -28.66 7.82 -26.52
C GLY A 259 -29.31 8.72 -25.46
N ARG A 260 -30.64 8.89 -25.52
CA ARG A 260 -31.43 9.54 -24.46
C ARG A 260 -32.40 8.50 -23.89
N ILE A 261 -31.95 7.83 -22.83
CA ILE A 261 -32.81 6.96 -22.03
C ILE A 261 -33.73 7.89 -21.20
N VAL A 262 -34.99 7.97 -21.60
CA VAL A 262 -36.07 8.53 -20.76
C VAL A 262 -36.64 7.36 -19.96
N LEU A 263 -36.30 7.29 -18.68
CA LEU A 263 -36.96 6.38 -17.73
C LEU A 263 -38.27 7.05 -17.29
N THR A 264 -39.40 6.54 -17.75
CA THR A 264 -40.73 6.90 -17.25
C THR A 264 -40.97 6.21 -15.91
N ASP A 265 -41.24 7.00 -14.86
CA ASP A 265 -41.52 6.58 -13.48
C ASP A 265 -42.98 6.14 -13.31
N GLU A 266 -43.39 5.05 -13.94
CA GLU A 266 -44.65 4.38 -13.59
C GLU A 266 -44.36 2.90 -13.41
N ILE A 267 -44.89 2.32 -12.33
CA ILE A 267 -44.63 0.97 -11.79
C ILE A 267 -43.50 0.93 -10.74
N LEU A 268 -43.77 1.49 -9.56
CA LEU A 268 -43.25 0.91 -8.30
C LEU A 268 -44.16 1.28 -7.11
N THR A 269 -45.40 0.80 -7.17
CA THR A 269 -46.27 0.69 -5.99
C THR A 269 -46.20 -0.75 -5.51
N ASP A 270 -46.25 -0.93 -4.19
CA ASP A 270 -46.32 -2.18 -3.42
C ASP A 270 -44.98 -2.81 -3.02
N CYS A 271 -44.42 -2.29 -1.91
CA CYS A 271 -43.65 -3.11 -0.97
C CYS A 271 -43.99 -2.71 0.48
N VAL A 272 -44.80 -3.61 1.05
CA VAL A 272 -45.30 -3.79 2.41
C VAL A 272 -44.32 -3.44 3.55
N ASP A 273 -44.88 -2.80 4.58
CA ASP A 273 -44.30 -2.53 5.89
C ASP A 273 -43.81 -3.80 6.61
N VAL A 274 -42.57 -3.79 7.10
CA VAL A 274 -42.08 -4.76 8.10
C VAL A 274 -41.65 -4.01 9.37
N PRO A 275 -42.25 -4.32 10.53
CA PRO A 275 -42.01 -3.57 11.76
C PRO A 275 -40.62 -3.82 12.35
N ARG A 276 -40.05 -2.72 12.82
CA ARG A 276 -38.78 -2.58 13.52
C ARG A 276 -38.96 -3.00 14.97
N GLU A 277 -38.53 -4.21 15.32
CA GLU A 277 -38.42 -4.65 16.71
C GLU A 277 -37.04 -4.35 17.32
N ALA A 278 -37.10 -3.97 18.59
CA ALA A 278 -36.02 -3.48 19.42
C ALA A 278 -35.23 -4.61 20.10
N GLY A 279 -34.03 -4.27 20.57
CA GLY A 279 -33.45 -4.91 21.75
C GLY A 279 -32.17 -5.70 21.51
N GLY A 280 -31.16 -5.46 22.37
CA GLY A 280 -30.11 -6.44 22.60
C GLY A 280 -28.70 -5.91 22.84
N SER A 281 -28.52 -4.98 23.77
CA SER A 281 -27.22 -4.76 24.42
C SER A 281 -26.70 -6.08 25.01
N ARG A 282 -25.55 -6.57 24.52
CA ARG A 282 -24.78 -7.62 25.22
C ARG A 282 -23.33 -7.20 25.35
N SER A 283 -23.06 -6.65 26.53
CA SER A 283 -21.77 -6.63 27.21
C SER A 283 -21.20 -8.05 27.30
N ARG A 284 -19.95 -8.24 26.86
CA ARG A 284 -19.14 -9.42 27.21
C ARG A 284 -17.87 -8.95 27.90
N ARG A 285 -17.89 -9.06 29.24
CA ARG A 285 -16.71 -9.36 30.05
C ARG A 285 -16.19 -10.74 29.68
N LEU A 286 -14.90 -10.83 29.36
CA LEU A 286 -14.01 -11.98 29.63
C LEU A 286 -12.66 -11.31 29.93
N GLY A 287 -12.04 -11.47 31.10
CA GLY A 287 -11.79 -12.75 31.78
C GLY A 287 -10.35 -13.12 31.47
N VAL A 288 -9.45 -12.59 32.30
CA VAL A 288 -8.02 -12.92 32.38
C VAL A 288 -7.87 -14.42 32.63
N GLU A 289 -6.96 -15.08 31.92
CA GLU A 289 -6.00 -16.04 32.50
C GLU A 289 -4.97 -16.49 31.45
N GLU A 290 -3.71 -16.22 31.80
CA GLU A 290 -2.48 -17.02 31.70
C GLU A 290 -2.19 -17.95 30.51
N TRP A 291 -0.89 -18.28 30.40
CA TRP A 291 -0.21 -19.17 29.46
C TRP A 291 0.32 -18.50 28.18
N PHE A 292 1.52 -17.92 28.27
CA PHE A 292 2.73 -18.58 27.76
C PHE A 292 3.98 -17.88 28.30
N SER A 293 4.72 -18.59 29.15
CA SER A 293 6.12 -18.31 29.48
C SER A 293 6.96 -18.62 28.23
N SER A 294 7.60 -17.61 27.66
CA SER A 294 8.67 -17.75 26.67
C SER A 294 9.84 -16.92 27.16
N SER A 295 10.78 -17.62 27.79
CA SER A 295 12.13 -17.13 28.05
C SER A 295 12.89 -17.02 26.73
N ASP A 296 13.64 -15.92 26.62
CA ASP A 296 14.90 -15.78 25.89
C ASP A 296 14.84 -15.68 24.35
N ILE A 297 14.20 -14.62 23.85
CA ILE A 297 14.63 -13.91 22.64
C ILE A 297 14.58 -12.42 23.00
N GLU A 298 15.72 -11.79 23.23
CA GLU A 298 15.81 -10.34 23.38
C GLU A 298 15.50 -9.66 22.04
N PRO A 299 14.39 -8.88 21.94
CA PRO A 299 14.08 -8.07 20.78
C PRO A 299 14.33 -6.61 21.15
N GLU A 300 15.57 -6.25 21.47
CA GLU A 300 15.89 -4.87 21.83
C GLU A 300 16.31 -4.11 20.56
N ASP A 301 15.39 -3.29 20.04
CA ASP A 301 15.59 -1.86 19.72
C ASP A 301 14.87 -1.33 18.45
N ASP A 302 14.43 -2.19 17.52
CA ASP A 302 13.90 -1.69 16.22
C ASP A 302 12.36 -1.64 16.11
N ILE A 303 11.61 -2.24 17.05
CA ILE A 303 10.13 -2.29 16.99
C ILE A 303 9.49 -1.22 17.87
N GLU A 304 10.10 -0.83 19.00
CA GLU A 304 9.53 0.18 19.89
C GLU A 304 9.48 1.58 19.25
N MET A 305 10.43 1.91 18.36
CA MET A 305 10.45 3.23 17.70
C MET A 305 9.29 3.44 16.71
N ALA A 306 8.71 2.36 16.16
CA ALA A 306 7.56 2.46 15.27
C ALA A 306 6.25 2.69 16.03
N ASP A 307 6.12 2.11 17.22
CA ASP A 307 4.93 2.23 18.08
C ASP A 307 4.92 3.56 18.85
N GLU A 308 6.09 4.05 19.27
CA GLU A 308 6.21 5.37 19.92
C GLU A 308 5.88 6.51 18.95
N TRP A 309 6.30 6.39 17.69
CA TRP A 309 5.99 7.41 16.66
C TRP A 309 4.54 7.36 16.20
N ASP A 310 3.92 6.18 16.12
CA ASP A 310 2.48 6.05 15.88
C ASP A 310 1.67 6.59 17.07
N ALA A 311 2.17 6.50 18.30
CA ALA A 311 1.57 7.11 19.48
C ALA A 311 1.70 8.64 19.48
N GLU A 312 2.87 9.17 19.09
CA GLU A 312 3.12 10.61 18.95
C GLU A 312 2.26 11.22 17.84
N LEU A 313 2.14 10.54 16.68
CA LEU A 313 1.24 10.93 15.60
C LEU A 313 -0.24 10.84 15.99
N ARG A 314 -0.65 9.88 16.82
CA ARG A 314 -2.01 9.85 17.39
C ARG A 314 -2.24 11.00 18.36
N ALA A 315 -1.25 11.35 19.18
CA ALA A 315 -1.34 12.45 20.12
C ALA A 315 -1.37 13.82 19.42
N GLU A 316 -0.59 14.01 18.36
CA GLU A 316 -0.56 15.24 17.58
C GLU A 316 -1.86 15.43 16.77
N ARG A 317 -2.47 14.33 16.30
CA ARG A 317 -3.78 14.34 15.63
C ARG A 317 -4.97 14.64 16.56
N LEU A 318 -4.77 14.58 17.88
CA LEU A 318 -5.76 14.97 18.89
C LEU A 318 -5.59 16.42 19.36
N ARG A 319 -4.49 17.09 18.98
CA ARG A 319 -4.21 18.50 19.33
C ARG A 319 -4.73 19.50 18.30
N TYR A 320 -5.20 19.03 17.15
CA TYR A 320 -5.80 19.81 16.07
C TYR A 320 -7.19 19.27 15.74
#